data_AF-A0A519UG84-F1
#
_entry.id   AF-A0A519UG84-F1
#
_cell.length_a   1.000
_cell.length_b   1.000
_cell.length_c   1.000
_cell.angle_alpha   90.00
_cell.angle_beta   90.00
_cell.angle_gamma   90.00
#
_symmetry.space_group_name_H-M   'P 1'
#
loop_
_entity.id
_entity.type
_entity.pdbx_description
1 polymer ?
#
loop_
_entity_poly.entity_id
_entity_poly.type
_entity_poly.pdbx_seq_one_letter_code
_entity_poly.pdbx_strand_id
1 'polypeptide(L)'
;MKITNAPTLIVTTLGALAPKLVKLLIVLTVTWLTFVTCKPAKKDVAYYVIDPVQMASSVTISRDNFGIAHINGTTDESAVFGLAYARAEDHFMLIEQAVIAGIGRLAEIEGESGVSSDYRIKAFRINELARNEYKQFPNKVKLIC
;
A
#
# COMPACT_ATOMS: atom_id res chain seq x y z
N MET A 1 69.90 -11.53 -61.53
CA MET A 1 68.84 -10.73 -62.16
C MET A 1 67.77 -10.47 -61.10
N LYS A 2 67.58 -9.21 -60.70
CA LYS A 2 66.57 -8.71 -59.74
C LYS A 2 65.15 -9.01 -60.21
N ILE A 3 64.19 -9.28 -59.30
CA ILE A 3 62.79 -8.74 -59.18
C ILE A 3 62.23 -9.18 -57.78
N THR A 4 62.37 -8.41 -56.69
CA THR A 4 61.42 -7.49 -55.99
C THR A 4 60.15 -8.07 -55.31
N ASN A 5 60.08 -7.80 -54.00
CA ASN A 5 58.96 -7.30 -53.16
C ASN A 5 57.63 -8.07 -53.03
N ALA A 6 57.29 -8.49 -51.81
CA ALA A 6 56.28 -7.83 -50.93
C ALA A 6 55.79 -8.78 -49.80
N PRO A 7 56.19 -8.56 -48.52
CA PRO A 7 55.37 -8.94 -47.39
C PRO A 7 54.42 -7.77 -47.02
N THR A 8 53.52 -7.98 -46.07
CA THR A 8 52.82 -6.94 -45.28
C THR A 8 51.59 -6.22 -45.84
N LEU A 9 50.50 -6.90 -46.23
CA LEU A 9 49.18 -6.23 -46.25
C LEU A 9 47.96 -7.06 -45.77
N ILE A 10 48.12 -8.29 -45.25
CA ILE A 10 46.96 -9.13 -44.88
C ILE A 10 46.69 -9.21 -43.36
N VAL A 11 47.64 -8.82 -42.50
CA VAL A 11 47.54 -9.08 -41.04
C VAL A 11 46.78 -7.98 -40.27
N THR A 12 46.50 -6.82 -40.86
CA THR A 12 46.02 -5.65 -40.10
C THR A 12 44.49 -5.47 -40.04
N THR A 13 43.67 -6.27 -40.71
CA THR A 13 42.20 -6.09 -40.70
C THR A 13 41.45 -7.00 -39.72
N LEU A 14 42.10 -8.02 -39.14
CA LEU A 14 41.46 -9.00 -38.25
C LEU A 14 41.48 -8.63 -36.74
N GLY A 15 42.14 -7.53 -36.37
CA GLY A 15 42.25 -7.10 -34.96
C GLY A 15 41.12 -6.17 -34.46
N ALA A 16 40.31 -5.61 -35.35
CA ALA A 16 39.36 -4.55 -35.00
C ALA A 16 37.92 -5.02 -34.74
N LEU A 17 37.59 -6.29 -35.04
CA LEU A 17 36.23 -6.84 -34.93
C LEU A 17 35.92 -7.45 -33.55
N ALA A 18 36.92 -8.02 -32.88
CA ALA A 18 36.80 -8.61 -31.54
C ALA A 18 36.37 -7.61 -30.44
N PRO A 19 36.93 -6.37 -30.33
CA PRO A 19 36.52 -5.46 -29.27
C PRO A 19 35.13 -4.85 -29.48
N LYS A 20 34.63 -4.82 -30.73
CA LYS A 20 33.27 -4.36 -31.04
C LYS A 20 32.20 -5.38 -30.64
N LEU A 21 32.46 -6.67 -30.85
CA LEU A 21 31.58 -7.76 -30.43
C LEU A 21 31.53 -7.92 -28.91
N VAL A 22 32.66 -7.77 -28.21
CA VAL A 22 32.70 -7.79 -26.74
C VAL A 22 31.96 -6.60 -26.14
N LYS A 23 32.14 -5.40 -26.71
CA LYS A 23 31.36 -4.21 -26.29
C LYS A 23 29.86 -4.39 -26.55
N LEU A 24 29.46 -5.02 -27.67
CA LEU A 24 28.06 -5.30 -27.98
C LEU A 24 27.44 -6.29 -26.99
N LEU A 25 28.17 -7.36 -26.62
CA LEU A 25 27.74 -8.32 -25.60
C LEU A 25 27.64 -7.69 -24.21
N ILE A 26 28.59 -6.84 -23.83
CA ILE A 26 28.54 -6.11 -22.55
C ILE A 26 27.37 -5.13 -22.54
N VAL A 27 27.11 -4.40 -23.63
CA VAL A 27 25.95 -3.50 -23.70
C VAL A 27 24.64 -4.30 -23.65
N LEU A 28 24.53 -5.44 -24.34
CA LEU A 28 23.35 -6.30 -24.29
C LEU A 28 23.09 -6.86 -22.89
N THR A 29 24.13 -7.32 -22.19
CA THR A 29 24.01 -7.84 -20.82
C THR A 29 23.68 -6.74 -19.81
N VAL A 30 24.27 -5.55 -19.93
CA VAL A 30 23.94 -4.39 -19.08
C VAL A 30 22.52 -3.89 -19.33
N THR A 31 22.08 -3.85 -20.60
CA THR A 31 20.71 -3.43 -20.96
C THR A 31 19.67 -4.46 -20.49
N TRP A 32 20.03 -5.75 -20.47
CA TRP A 32 19.18 -6.79 -19.87
C TRP A 32 19.10 -6.65 -18.35
N LEU A 33 20.23 -6.33 -17.69
CA LEU A 33 20.28 -6.13 -16.23
C LEU A 33 19.45 -4.92 -15.77
N THR A 34 19.44 -3.83 -16.54
CA THR A 34 18.63 -2.63 -16.23
C THR A 34 17.14 -2.87 -16.45
N PHE A 35 16.74 -3.73 -17.38
CA PHE A 35 15.34 -4.13 -17.53
C PHE A 35 14.83 -5.02 -16.38
N VAL A 36 15.68 -5.90 -15.84
CA VAL A 36 15.31 -6.81 -14.74
C VAL A 36 15.17 -6.09 -13.39
N THR A 37 15.83 -4.94 -13.20
CA THR A 37 15.71 -4.17 -11.94
C THR A 37 14.43 -3.34 -11.84
N CYS A 38 13.68 -3.17 -12.94
CA CYS A 38 12.35 -2.57 -12.90
C CYS A 38 11.34 -3.62 -12.42
N LYS A 39 11.34 -3.92 -11.12
CA LYS A 39 10.22 -4.64 -10.50
C LYS A 39 9.00 -3.73 -10.63
N PRO A 40 7.89 -4.17 -11.25
CA PRO A 40 6.66 -3.40 -11.22
C PRO A 40 6.29 -3.17 -9.76
N ALA A 41 5.93 -1.92 -9.42
CA ALA A 41 5.39 -1.61 -8.10
C ALA A 41 4.27 -2.61 -7.82
N LYS A 42 4.41 -3.38 -6.74
CA LYS A 42 3.35 -4.29 -6.34
C LYS A 42 2.07 -3.45 -6.25
N LYS A 43 1.09 -3.75 -7.12
CA LYS A 43 -0.27 -3.30 -6.90
C LYS A 43 -0.79 -4.12 -5.74
N ASP A 44 -0.41 -3.70 -4.54
CA ASP A 44 -0.80 -4.37 -3.33
C ASP A 44 -2.30 -4.12 -3.09
N VAL A 45 -3.07 -5.18 -3.44
CA VAL A 45 -4.17 -5.82 -2.71
C VAL A 45 -5.37 -4.94 -2.30
N ALA A 46 -6.57 -5.09 -2.87
CA ALA A 46 -7.50 -6.20 -2.64
C ALA A 46 -7.64 -6.55 -1.15
N TYR A 47 -8.48 -5.77 -0.44
CA TYR A 47 -8.94 -5.98 0.95
C TYR A 47 -7.82 -6.29 1.97
N TYR A 48 -7.36 -5.26 2.69
CA TYR A 48 -6.38 -5.45 3.77
C TYR A 48 -6.94 -6.38 4.85
N VAL A 49 -6.48 -7.62 4.85
CA VAL A 49 -6.71 -8.56 5.93
C VAL A 49 -5.71 -8.20 7.03
N ILE A 50 -6.16 -7.39 7.98
CA ILE A 50 -5.44 -7.18 9.23
C ILE A 50 -5.63 -8.45 10.07
N ASP A 51 -4.55 -9.12 10.44
CA ASP A 51 -4.60 -10.18 11.45
C ASP A 51 -4.67 -9.53 12.84
N PRO A 52 -5.81 -9.64 13.57
CA PRO A 52 -5.97 -9.00 14.86
C PRO A 52 -4.98 -9.52 15.90
N VAL A 53 -4.58 -10.79 15.82
CA VAL A 53 -3.64 -11.41 16.75
C VAL A 53 -2.25 -10.81 16.54
N GLN A 54 -1.86 -10.64 15.28
CA GLN A 54 -0.60 -10.00 14.93
C GLN A 54 -0.58 -8.54 15.42
N MET A 55 -1.65 -7.78 15.19
CA MET A 55 -1.71 -6.38 15.64
C MET A 55 -1.74 -6.24 17.16
N ALA A 56 -2.45 -7.11 17.86
CA ALA A 56 -2.48 -7.14 19.31
C ALA A 56 -1.08 -7.41 19.91
N SER A 57 -0.26 -8.23 19.25
CA SER A 57 1.11 -8.51 19.69
C SER A 57 2.09 -7.35 19.47
N SER A 58 1.77 -6.39 18.60
CA SER A 58 2.65 -5.29 18.20
C SER A 58 2.28 -3.93 18.83
N VAL A 59 1.25 -3.91 19.67
CA VAL A 59 0.78 -2.71 20.36
C VAL A 59 0.77 -2.89 21.87
N THR A 60 1.11 -1.83 22.60
CA THR A 60 1.00 -1.76 24.05
C THR A 60 0.11 -0.58 24.43
N ILE A 61 -0.92 -0.84 25.23
CA ILE A 61 -1.85 0.18 25.73
C ILE A 61 -1.60 0.33 27.23
N SER A 62 -1.08 1.48 27.64
CA SER A 62 -0.89 1.83 29.05
C SER A 62 -1.90 2.91 29.45
N ARG A 63 -2.63 2.73 30.55
CA ARG A 63 -3.58 3.72 31.06
C ARG A 63 -2.99 4.47 32.24
N ASP A 64 -3.23 5.78 32.29
CA ASP A 64 -2.83 6.63 33.41
C ASP A 64 -3.84 6.54 34.58
N ASN A 65 -3.60 7.35 35.62
CA ASN A 65 -4.48 7.41 36.80
C ASN A 65 -5.88 7.97 36.50
N PHE A 66 -6.07 8.61 35.35
CA PHE A 66 -7.35 9.16 34.90
C PHE A 66 -8.04 8.25 33.87
N GLY A 67 -7.44 7.09 33.55
CA GLY A 67 -7.96 6.14 32.57
C GLY A 67 -7.64 6.49 31.11
N ILE A 68 -6.84 7.53 30.85
CA ILE A 68 -6.44 7.95 29.51
C ILE A 68 -5.49 6.91 28.93
N ALA A 69 -5.85 6.37 27.77
CA ALA A 69 -5.04 5.38 27.06
C ALA A 69 -3.87 6.04 26.31
N HIS A 70 -2.65 5.69 26.70
CA HIS A 70 -1.44 5.93 25.93
C HIS A 70 -1.13 4.68 25.10
N ILE A 71 -1.20 4.81 23.78
CA ILE A 71 -1.03 3.70 22.83
C ILE A 71 0.33 3.81 22.17
N ASN A 72 1.14 2.77 22.31
CA ASN A 72 2.45 2.64 21.68
C ASN A 72 2.42 1.46 20.72
N GLY A 73 2.46 1.72 19.41
CA GLY A 73 2.54 0.70 18.37
C GLY A 73 3.87 0.77 17.62
N THR A 74 4.38 -0.37 17.17
CA THR A 74 5.62 -0.42 16.36
C THR A 74 5.45 0.16 14.96
N THR A 75 4.21 0.15 14.43
CA THR A 75 3.85 0.68 13.11
C THR A 75 2.58 1.53 13.19
N ASP A 76 2.35 2.39 12.20
CA ASP A 76 1.15 3.25 12.11
C ASP A 76 -0.14 2.41 12.22
N GLU A 77 -0.19 1.23 11.58
CA GLU A 77 -1.34 0.31 11.59
C GLU A 77 -1.60 -0.26 12.99
N SER A 78 -0.55 -0.71 13.69
CA SER A 78 -0.66 -1.24 15.05
C SER A 78 -1.13 -0.19 16.06
N ALA A 79 -0.68 1.06 15.90
CA ALA A 79 -1.10 2.16 16.75
C ALA A 79 -2.57 2.51 16.54
N VAL A 80 -3.04 2.55 15.29
CA VAL A 80 -4.46 2.80 14.99
C VAL A 80 -5.34 1.63 15.45
N PHE A 81 -4.88 0.39 15.32
CA PHE A 81 -5.57 -0.77 15.89
C PHE A 81 -5.73 -0.64 17.41
N GLY A 82 -4.65 -0.32 18.13
CA GLY A 82 -4.71 -0.10 19.58
C GLY A 82 -5.62 1.07 19.99
N LEU A 83 -5.66 2.14 19.19
CA LEU A 83 -6.58 3.26 19.39
C LEU A 83 -8.05 2.83 19.24
N ALA A 84 -8.36 2.09 18.17
CA ALA A 84 -9.70 1.58 17.93
C ALA A 84 -10.13 0.63 19.06
N TYR A 85 -9.22 -0.24 19.50
CA TYR A 85 -9.45 -1.18 20.58
C TYR A 85 -9.71 -0.48 21.92
N ALA A 86 -8.85 0.45 22.33
CA ALA A 86 -9.05 1.23 23.57
C ALA A 86 -10.39 2.00 23.56
N ARG A 87 -10.77 2.58 22.42
CA ARG A 87 -12.06 3.28 22.29
C ARG A 87 -13.24 2.31 22.39
N ALA A 88 -13.12 1.12 21.82
CA ALA A 88 -14.13 0.07 21.93
C ALA A 88 -14.29 -0.42 23.37
N GLU A 89 -13.19 -0.59 24.12
CA GLU A 89 -13.26 -0.93 25.54
C GLU A 89 -14.04 0.12 26.36
N ASP A 90 -13.81 1.40 26.11
CA ASP A 90 -14.40 2.48 26.91
C ASP A 90 -15.85 2.79 26.51
N HIS A 91 -16.14 2.79 25.20
CA HIS A 91 -17.36 3.37 24.66
C HIS A 91 -17.92 2.58 23.46
N PHE A 92 -17.95 1.24 23.54
CA PHE A 92 -18.47 0.39 22.46
C PHE A 92 -19.85 0.81 21.95
N MET A 93 -20.81 1.06 22.85
CA MET A 93 -22.19 1.42 22.48
C MET A 93 -22.25 2.69 21.62
N LEU A 94 -21.39 3.68 21.90
CA LEU A 94 -21.34 4.92 21.12
C LEU A 94 -20.74 4.68 19.73
N ILE A 95 -19.72 3.82 19.62
CA ILE A 95 -19.16 3.44 18.33
C ILE A 95 -20.21 2.73 17.48
N GLU A 96 -20.89 1.74 18.06
CA GLU A 96 -21.92 0.97 17.37
C GLU A 96 -23.06 1.87 16.87
N GLN A 97 -23.59 2.72 17.74
CA GLN A 97 -24.64 3.68 17.38
C GLN A 97 -24.17 4.64 16.28
N ALA A 98 -22.93 5.16 16.36
CA ALA A 98 -22.37 6.04 15.35
C ALA A 98 -22.23 5.35 13.98
N VAL A 99 -21.81 4.07 13.96
CA VAL A 99 -21.73 3.28 12.73
C VAL A 99 -23.13 3.06 12.15
N ILE A 100 -24.10 2.68 12.98
CA ILE A 100 -25.48 2.40 12.55
C ILE A 100 -26.17 3.66 12.01
N ALA A 101 -25.95 4.80 12.66
CA ALA A 101 -26.37 6.10 12.16
C ALA A 101 -25.67 6.46 10.85
N GLY A 102 -24.35 6.24 10.75
CA GLY A 102 -23.56 6.54 9.55
C GLY A 102 -23.98 5.75 8.32
N ILE A 103 -24.42 4.49 8.50
CA ILE A 103 -24.95 3.67 7.40
C ILE A 103 -26.43 3.90 7.11
N GLY A 104 -27.13 4.71 7.93
CA GLY A 104 -28.54 5.07 7.73
C GLY A 104 -29.50 3.95 8.11
N ARG A 105 -29.25 3.31 9.26
CA ARG A 105 -30.07 2.26 9.87
C ARG A 105 -30.46 2.59 11.32
N LEU A 106 -30.41 3.85 11.73
CA LEU A 106 -30.69 4.28 13.10
C LEU A 106 -32.14 3.98 13.52
N ALA A 107 -33.08 4.00 12.57
CA ALA A 107 -34.48 3.67 12.84
C ALA A 107 -34.69 2.22 13.32
N GLU A 108 -33.73 1.33 13.09
CA GLU A 108 -33.79 -0.06 13.59
C GLU A 108 -33.57 -0.15 15.11
N ILE A 109 -32.92 0.85 15.70
CA ILE A 109 -32.65 0.92 17.15
C ILE A 109 -33.60 1.90 17.82
N GLU A 110 -33.75 3.10 17.27
CA GLU A 110 -34.51 4.18 17.91
C GLU A 110 -35.97 4.27 17.45
N GLY A 111 -36.36 3.50 16.42
CA GLY A 111 -37.70 3.57 15.84
C GLY A 111 -37.92 4.85 15.04
N GLU A 112 -39.07 5.49 15.23
CA GLU A 112 -39.51 6.63 14.40
C GLU A 112 -38.55 7.83 14.46
N SER A 113 -37.89 8.08 15.60
CA SER A 113 -36.95 9.19 15.73
C SER A 113 -35.73 9.05 14.80
N GLY A 114 -35.33 7.83 14.47
CA GLY A 114 -34.20 7.55 13.58
C GLY A 114 -34.50 7.78 12.09
N VAL A 115 -35.77 7.81 11.68
CA VAL A 115 -36.20 7.88 10.27
C VAL A 115 -35.66 9.13 9.57
N SER A 116 -35.69 10.28 10.25
CA SER A 116 -35.19 11.54 9.70
C SER A 116 -33.68 11.48 9.41
N SER A 117 -32.91 10.79 10.25
CA SER A 117 -31.47 10.57 10.06
C SER A 117 -31.22 9.66 8.86
N ASP A 118 -31.89 8.50 8.83
CA ASP A 118 -31.73 7.50 7.78
C ASP A 118 -32.12 8.05 6.40
N TYR A 119 -33.18 8.86 6.36
CA TYR A 119 -33.60 9.57 5.16
C TYR A 119 -32.49 10.46 4.61
N ARG A 120 -31.83 11.27 5.46
CA ARG A 120 -30.73 12.15 5.01
C ARG A 120 -29.54 11.36 4.46
N ILE A 121 -29.13 10.29 5.15
CA ILE A 121 -28.01 9.44 4.70
C ILE A 121 -28.29 8.83 3.32
N LYS A 122 -29.53 8.39 3.08
CA LYS A 122 -29.95 7.81 1.80
C LYS A 122 -30.15 8.87 0.72
N ALA A 123 -30.78 9.99 1.04
CA ALA A 123 -31.04 11.10 0.10
C ALA A 123 -29.73 11.68 -0.46
N PHE A 124 -28.70 11.82 0.39
CA PHE A 124 -27.38 12.29 -0.03
C PHE A 124 -26.46 11.17 -0.53
N ARG A 125 -26.94 9.92 -0.62
CA ARG A 125 -26.17 8.76 -1.10
C ARG A 125 -24.82 8.59 -0.38
N ILE A 126 -24.76 8.93 0.91
CA ILE A 126 -23.50 9.02 1.70
C ILE A 126 -22.68 7.73 1.62
N ASN A 127 -23.33 6.57 1.79
CA ASN A 127 -22.67 5.27 1.74
C ASN A 127 -22.00 4.96 0.38
N GLU A 128 -22.60 5.40 -0.72
CA GLU A 128 -22.04 5.20 -2.05
C GLU A 128 -20.85 6.13 -2.28
N LEU A 129 -21.00 7.41 -1.93
CA LEU A 129 -19.93 8.39 -2.00
C LEU A 129 -18.73 7.97 -1.16
N ALA A 130 -18.95 7.59 0.10
CA ALA A 130 -17.89 7.13 0.99
C ALA A 130 -17.13 5.91 0.43
N ARG A 131 -17.84 4.93 -0.15
CA ARG A 131 -17.20 3.78 -0.82
C ARG A 131 -16.40 4.19 -2.05
N ASN A 132 -16.86 5.17 -2.80
CA ASN A 132 -16.18 5.66 -3.99
C ASN A 132 -14.93 6.47 -3.63
N GLU A 133 -15.01 7.32 -2.62
CA GLU A 133 -13.87 8.07 -2.07
C GLU A 133 -12.83 7.13 -1.47
N TYR A 134 -13.26 6.14 -0.68
CA TYR A 134 -12.36 5.15 -0.10
C TYR A 134 -11.54 4.43 -1.18
N LYS A 135 -12.13 4.07 -2.32
CA LYS A 135 -11.40 3.45 -3.44
C LYS A 135 -10.30 4.34 -4.02
N GLN A 136 -10.44 5.66 -3.93
CA GLN A 136 -9.48 6.62 -4.47
C GLN A 136 -8.30 6.88 -3.52
N PHE A 137 -8.40 6.51 -2.25
CA PHE A 137 -7.31 6.76 -1.31
C PHE A 137 -6.02 6.00 -1.64
N PRO A 138 -4.84 6.58 -1.32
CA PRO A 138 -3.59 5.86 -1.38
C PRO A 138 -3.62 4.59 -0.53
N ASN A 139 -2.88 3.56 -0.93
CA ASN A 139 -2.81 2.29 -0.20
C ASN A 139 -2.35 2.45 1.25
N LYS A 140 -1.46 3.42 1.52
CA LYS A 140 -1.02 3.73 2.89
C LYS A 140 -2.17 4.24 3.78
N VAL A 141 -3.13 4.98 3.23
CA VAL A 141 -4.28 5.48 4.00
C VAL A 141 -5.27 4.36 4.25
N LYS A 142 -5.53 3.52 3.24
CA LYS A 142 -6.40 2.33 3.36
C LYS A 142 -5.89 1.29 4.36
N LEU A 143 -4.60 1.31 4.69
CA LEU A 143 -3.98 0.44 5.69
C LEU A 143 -4.40 0.78 7.13
N ILE A 144 -4.71 2.05 7.36
CA ILE A 144 -4.98 2.61 8.69
C ILE A 144 -6.45 3.03 8.86
N CYS A 145 -7.29 2.75 7.87
CA CYS A 145 -8.73 3.00 7.89
C CYS A 145 -9.49 1.68 8.04
#